data_AF-A0A2E0UX48-F1
#
_entry.id   AF-A0A2E0UX48-F1
#
_cell.length_a   1.000
_cell.length_b   1.000
_cell.length_c   1.000
_cell.angle_alpha   90.00
_cell.angle_beta   90.00
_cell.angle_gamma   90.00
#
_symmetry.space_group_name_H-M   'P 1'
#
loop_
_entity.id
_entity.type
_entity.pdbx_description
1 polymer ?
#
loop_
_entity_poly.entity_id
_entity_poly.type
_entity_poly.pdbx_seq_one_letter_code
_entity_poly.pdbx_strand_id
1 'polypeptide(L)'
;MKKIIIFTLTIFTLIFSVFPVNAENTRRQAVVYYNEACDECATYINGELQEIFLVNNVEMIRKDYINQRENRAELNQKNDSLGVPLELQSHLVTFIDNGQIILQGEPPRKVVEDLLSAQELPEKVLIYSEEGEGDGYKAWAFVGPVQSYEANEPITTYLTWFEANQASFENTTIVGTKSKLLPAVLLTGLIDGINPCAMAILLFFITFLFTIRKRRAAIARMGLVYIACVYIVYFLVGLGLLRATSLVQGHWLGQLGAALLILFGVTNLLGAVFPKFPIRLEVPEIGKEGLKNWMYRATLPATIVLGTLMGLESFPCSGGPYVAILGLLGSQTSFWQGFGYLALYNLMFIMPLVIILILALNPVMGAKIQAWERASSHKVRGITGGVMALIGLALLIWVL
;
A
#
# COMPACT_ATOMS: atom_id res chain seq x y z
N MET A 1 22.78 42.78 66.19
CA MET A 1 23.41 42.39 64.91
C MET A 1 23.94 40.96 64.88
N LYS A 2 24.64 40.45 65.91
CA LYS A 2 25.15 39.05 65.94
C LYS A 2 24.09 37.94 65.81
N LYS A 3 22.87 38.13 66.37
CA LYS A 3 21.80 37.11 66.30
C LYS A 3 21.15 36.97 64.91
N ILE A 4 21.18 38.02 64.09
CA ILE A 4 20.60 37.99 62.73
C ILE A 4 21.53 37.25 61.77
N ILE A 5 22.86 37.43 61.90
CA ILE A 5 23.87 36.75 61.07
C ILE A 5 23.90 35.24 61.33
N ILE A 6 23.72 34.81 62.58
CA ILE A 6 23.68 33.38 62.91
C ILE A 6 22.43 32.74 62.29
N PHE A 7 21.28 33.42 62.33
CA PHE A 7 20.03 32.89 61.78
C PHE A 7 20.03 32.82 60.24
N THR A 8 20.67 33.76 59.55
CA THR A 8 20.87 33.67 58.09
C THR A 8 21.89 32.60 57.71
N LEU A 9 22.93 32.33 58.51
CA LEU A 9 23.88 31.24 58.23
C LEU A 9 23.26 29.85 58.42
N THR A 10 22.40 29.65 59.43
CA THR A 10 21.69 28.37 59.62
C THR A 10 20.62 28.15 58.56
N ILE A 11 19.92 29.19 58.11
CA ILE A 11 18.96 29.07 57.00
C ILE A 11 19.68 28.78 55.68
N PHE A 12 20.82 29.42 55.41
CA PHE A 12 21.58 29.18 54.17
C PHE A 12 22.20 27.77 54.12
N THR A 13 22.65 27.23 55.25
CA THR A 13 23.15 25.84 55.34
C THR A 13 22.03 24.80 55.33
N LEU A 14 20.84 25.12 55.86
CA LEU A 14 19.68 24.24 55.73
C LEU A 14 19.13 24.21 54.30
N ILE A 15 19.18 25.32 53.56
CA ILE A 15 18.72 25.38 52.16
C ILE A 15 19.71 24.66 51.21
N PHE A 16 21.02 24.70 51.48
CA PHE A 16 22.01 24.01 50.65
C PHE A 16 22.11 22.49 50.90
N SER A 17 21.55 21.97 51.99
CA SER A 17 21.57 20.54 52.31
C SER A 17 20.34 19.76 51.81
N VAL A 18 19.39 20.43 51.13
CA VAL A 18 18.19 19.80 50.56
C VAL A 18 18.11 19.84 49.04
N PHE A 19 19.21 20.10 48.34
CA PHE A 19 19.28 19.71 46.94
C PHE A 19 19.67 18.24 46.89
N PRO A 20 18.73 17.30 46.65
CA PRO A 20 19.13 15.99 46.22
C PRO A 20 19.91 16.21 44.91
N VAL A 21 21.21 15.98 44.95
CA VAL A 21 21.95 15.63 43.76
C VAL A 21 21.40 14.26 43.37
N ASN A 22 20.28 14.26 42.65
CA ASN A 22 19.83 13.10 41.92
C ASN A 22 20.88 12.87 40.83
N ALA A 23 21.92 12.13 41.19
CA ALA A 23 22.58 11.29 40.21
C ALA A 23 21.54 10.26 39.80
N GLU A 24 20.69 10.64 38.85
CA GLU A 24 19.78 9.73 38.17
C GLU A 24 20.70 8.75 37.43
N ASN A 25 21.00 7.64 38.09
CA ASN A 25 21.67 6.52 37.48
C ASN A 25 20.59 5.85 36.62
N THR A 26 20.21 6.50 35.51
CA THR A 26 19.27 6.01 34.52
C THR A 26 19.91 4.81 33.86
N ARG A 27 19.74 3.64 34.50
CA ARG A 27 20.12 2.37 33.90
C ARG A 27 19.28 2.23 32.63
N ARG A 28 19.93 2.27 31.48
CA ARG A 28 19.29 2.16 30.17
C ARG A 28 18.54 0.83 30.08
N GLN A 29 17.43 0.80 29.35
CA GLN A 29 16.61 -0.40 29.22
C GLN A 29 16.42 -0.74 27.74
N ALA A 30 16.62 -2.00 27.41
CA ALA A 30 16.37 -2.57 26.10
C ALA A 30 15.28 -3.64 26.17
N VAL A 31 14.24 -3.53 25.33
CA VAL A 31 13.20 -4.55 25.18
C VAL A 31 13.40 -5.24 23.84
N VAL A 32 13.74 -6.53 23.89
CA VAL A 32 14.02 -7.40 22.75
C VAL A 32 12.80 -8.28 22.49
N TYR A 33 12.16 -8.08 21.35
CA TYR A 33 11.10 -8.93 20.82
C TYR A 33 11.72 -9.93 19.85
N TYR A 34 11.52 -11.22 20.13
CA TYR A 34 12.13 -12.30 19.36
C TYR A 34 11.17 -13.46 19.16
N ASN A 35 11.51 -14.31 18.19
CA ASN A 35 10.86 -15.59 17.95
C ASN A 35 11.73 -16.71 18.54
N GLU A 36 11.20 -17.47 19.51
CA GLU A 36 11.92 -18.59 20.12
C GLU A 36 12.27 -19.71 19.12
N ALA A 37 11.53 -19.83 18.02
CA ALA A 37 11.82 -20.80 16.96
C ALA A 37 12.93 -20.36 15.98
N CYS A 38 13.56 -19.20 16.19
CA CYS A 38 14.67 -18.70 15.39
C CYS A 38 16.01 -18.99 16.10
N ASP A 39 16.71 -20.02 15.64
CA ASP A 39 17.97 -20.47 16.25
C ASP A 39 19.10 -19.43 16.09
N GLU A 40 19.13 -18.70 14.97
CA GLU A 40 20.13 -17.65 14.69
C GLU A 40 19.90 -16.41 15.57
N CYS A 41 18.66 -15.94 15.68
CA CYS A 41 18.27 -14.89 16.61
C CYS A 41 18.68 -15.19 18.05
N ALA A 42 18.53 -16.45 18.50
CA ALA A 42 18.94 -16.84 19.84
C ALA A 42 20.47 -16.74 20.03
N THR A 43 21.25 -16.98 18.99
CA THR A 43 22.71 -16.85 19.00
C THR A 43 23.13 -15.40 19.10
N TYR A 44 22.54 -14.51 18.28
CA TYR A 44 22.80 -13.07 18.34
C TYR A 44 22.38 -12.46 19.68
N ILE A 45 21.19 -12.79 20.19
CA ILE A 45 20.67 -12.26 21.45
C ILE A 45 21.52 -12.71 22.64
N ASN A 46 21.81 -14.01 22.75
CA ASN A 46 22.52 -14.56 23.92
C ASN A 46 24.05 -14.40 23.83
N GLY A 47 24.58 -14.14 22.63
CA GLY A 47 25.98 -13.83 22.40
C GLY A 47 26.22 -12.32 22.34
N GLU A 48 26.25 -11.78 21.13
CA GLU A 48 26.69 -10.41 20.86
C GLU A 48 25.88 -9.36 21.61
N LEU A 49 24.54 -9.41 21.50
CA LEU A 49 23.68 -8.35 22.05
C LEU A 49 23.73 -8.33 23.58
N GLN A 50 23.74 -9.50 24.21
CA GLN A 50 23.88 -9.62 25.67
C GLN A 50 25.23 -9.08 26.15
N GLU A 51 26.33 -9.38 25.46
CA GLU A 51 27.65 -8.83 25.81
C GLU A 51 27.69 -7.30 25.67
N ILE A 52 27.20 -6.76 24.56
CA ILE A 52 27.16 -5.31 24.32
C ILE A 52 26.36 -4.61 25.42
N PHE A 53 25.18 -5.14 25.77
CA PHE A 53 24.33 -4.57 26.80
C PHE A 53 24.91 -4.67 28.20
N LEU A 54 25.58 -5.78 28.53
CA LEU A 54 26.29 -5.93 29.81
C LEU A 54 27.41 -4.89 29.97
N VAL A 55 28.23 -4.70 28.92
CA VAL A 55 29.34 -3.71 28.94
C VAL A 55 28.81 -2.28 29.06
N ASN A 56 27.69 -1.98 28.41
CA ASN A 56 27.09 -0.65 28.39
C ASN A 56 26.05 -0.42 29.51
N ASN A 57 25.94 -1.33 30.48
CA ASN A 57 25.00 -1.24 31.62
C ASN A 57 23.53 -1.03 31.18
N VAL A 58 23.13 -1.71 30.10
CA VAL A 58 21.77 -1.73 29.55
C VAL A 58 21.05 -2.98 30.07
N GLU A 59 19.90 -2.80 30.70
CA GLU A 59 19.06 -3.90 31.18
C GLU A 59 18.22 -4.47 30.03
N MET A 60 18.43 -5.75 29.71
CA MET A 60 17.74 -6.45 28.63
C MET A 60 16.49 -7.19 29.12
N ILE A 61 15.32 -6.83 28.59
CA ILE A 61 14.05 -7.53 28.77
C ILE A 61 13.72 -8.28 27.49
N ARG A 62 13.50 -9.59 27.59
CA ARG A 62 13.17 -10.45 26.45
C ARG A 62 11.67 -10.75 26.42
N LYS A 63 11.06 -10.62 25.24
CA LYS A 63 9.63 -10.86 24.99
C LYS A 63 9.45 -11.74 23.76
N ASP A 64 8.94 -12.95 23.96
CA ASP A 64 8.56 -13.82 22.85
C ASP A 64 7.22 -13.36 22.27
N TYR A 65 7.19 -12.95 21.00
CA TYR A 65 5.98 -12.48 20.32
C TYR A 65 5.24 -13.57 19.51
N ILE A 66 5.81 -14.76 19.37
CA ILE A 66 5.17 -15.89 18.70
C ILE A 66 4.34 -16.68 19.71
N ASN A 67 4.95 -17.09 20.82
CA ASN A 67 4.30 -17.92 21.82
C ASN A 67 3.41 -17.10 22.78
N GLN A 68 3.71 -15.81 22.98
CA GLN A 68 2.91 -14.94 23.84
C GLN A 68 2.19 -13.87 23.01
N ARG A 69 0.88 -14.06 22.81
CA ARG A 69 0.06 -13.17 21.96
C ARG A 69 0.02 -11.71 22.43
N GLU A 70 0.13 -11.49 23.74
CA GLU A 70 0.16 -10.14 24.33
C GLU A 70 1.38 -9.34 23.85
N ASN A 71 2.56 -9.96 23.82
CA ASN A 71 3.79 -9.33 23.33
C ASN A 71 3.70 -8.98 21.84
N ARG A 72 2.99 -9.79 21.04
CA ARG A 72 2.74 -9.47 19.61
C ARG A 72 1.89 -8.22 19.46
N ALA A 73 0.81 -8.12 20.23
CA ALA A 73 -0.06 -6.96 20.18
C ALA A 73 0.69 -5.70 20.63
N GLU A 74 1.52 -5.82 21.68
CA GLU A 74 2.38 -4.75 22.15
C GLU A 74 3.41 -4.32 21.09
N LEU A 75 4.11 -5.26 20.46
CA LEU A 75 5.08 -4.98 19.39
C LEU A 75 4.43 -4.22 18.23
N ASN A 76 3.28 -4.71 17.74
CA ASN A 76 2.55 -4.08 16.65
C ASN A 76 2.12 -2.66 17.02
N GLN A 77 1.54 -2.49 18.23
CA GLN A 77 1.15 -1.18 18.72
C GLN A 77 2.35 -0.23 18.83
N LYS A 78 3.51 -0.74 19.27
CA LYS A 78 4.73 0.06 19.40
C LYS A 78 5.25 0.51 18.05
N ASN A 79 5.34 -0.40 17.08
CA ASN A 79 5.72 -0.09 15.69
C ASN A 79 4.77 0.96 15.08
N ASP A 80 3.46 0.79 15.25
CA ASP A 80 2.45 1.74 14.77
C ASP A 80 2.60 3.12 15.44
N SER A 81 2.79 3.16 16.76
CA SER A 81 2.94 4.40 17.52
C SER A 81 4.21 5.17 17.20
N LEU A 82 5.29 4.46 16.87
CA LEU A 82 6.58 5.02 16.50
C LEU A 82 6.65 5.36 15.01
N GLY A 83 5.71 4.85 14.19
CA GLY A 83 5.64 5.09 12.75
C GLY A 83 6.68 4.30 11.97
N VAL A 84 7.02 3.08 12.41
CA VAL A 84 8.00 2.21 11.76
C VAL A 84 7.39 1.60 10.47
N PRO A 85 7.93 1.89 9.28
CA PRO A 85 7.45 1.33 8.02
C PRO A 85 7.59 -0.19 8.00
N LEU A 86 6.62 -0.90 7.40
CA LEU A 86 6.66 -2.36 7.27
C LEU A 86 7.94 -2.88 6.58
N GLU A 87 8.48 -2.11 5.63
CA GLU A 87 9.72 -2.44 4.90
C GLU A 87 10.99 -2.43 5.78
N LEU A 88 10.90 -1.83 6.97
CA LEU A 88 11.98 -1.76 7.95
C LEU A 88 11.66 -2.55 9.22
N GLN A 89 10.67 -3.45 9.18
CA GLN A 89 10.34 -4.33 10.30
C GLN A 89 10.97 -5.71 10.06
N SER A 90 11.70 -6.21 11.05
CA SER A 90 12.36 -7.51 11.01
C SER A 90 11.74 -8.49 12.02
N HIS A 91 12.11 -9.77 11.93
CA HIS A 91 11.69 -10.83 12.84
C HIS A 91 12.35 -10.71 14.23
N LEU A 92 13.45 -9.95 14.34
CA LEU A 92 14.09 -9.58 15.61
C LEU A 92 14.00 -8.07 15.78
N VAL A 93 13.47 -7.61 16.90
CA VAL A 93 13.31 -6.16 17.15
C VAL A 93 13.80 -5.81 18.55
N THR A 94 14.67 -4.82 18.65
CA THR A 94 15.12 -4.30 19.94
C THR A 94 14.84 -2.80 20.05
N PHE A 95 14.11 -2.42 21.11
CA PHE A 95 13.87 -1.02 21.46
C PHE A 95 14.70 -0.65 22.66
N ILE A 96 15.57 0.34 22.54
CA ILE A 96 16.42 0.85 23.62
C ILE A 96 15.96 2.26 23.99
N ASP A 97 16.03 2.59 25.27
CA ASP A 97 15.70 3.92 25.83
C ASP A 97 14.32 4.40 25.38
N ASN A 98 13.30 3.57 25.65
CA ASN A 98 11.91 3.81 25.27
C ASN A 98 11.66 4.00 23.75
N GLY A 99 12.57 3.51 22.90
CA GLY A 99 12.44 3.56 21.44
C GLY A 99 13.13 4.78 20.81
N GLN A 100 14.07 5.42 21.51
CA GLN A 100 15.02 6.34 20.89
C GLN A 100 15.93 5.61 19.90
N ILE A 101 16.41 4.41 20.26
CA ILE A 101 17.17 3.54 19.35
C ILE A 101 16.33 2.30 19.06
N ILE A 102 16.16 2.00 17.78
CA ILE A 102 15.36 0.88 17.28
C ILE A 102 16.26 0.03 16.40
N LEU A 103 16.52 -1.21 16.81
CA LEU A 103 17.28 -2.17 16.04
C LEU A 103 16.32 -3.18 15.44
N GLN A 104 16.39 -3.38 14.13
CA GLN A 104 15.57 -4.29 13.35
C GLN A 104 16.50 -5.31 12.69
N GLY A 105 16.39 -6.57 13.09
CA GLY A 105 17.27 -7.66 12.69
C GLY A 105 18.52 -7.73 13.57
N GLU A 106 19.66 -8.02 12.93
CA GLU A 106 20.96 -8.26 13.58
C GLU A 106 22.01 -7.21 13.15
N PRO A 107 21.90 -5.94 13.58
CA PRO A 107 22.88 -4.92 13.18
C PRO A 107 24.31 -5.28 13.60
N PRO A 108 25.32 -4.87 12.81
CA PRO A 108 26.72 -5.11 13.13
C PRO A 108 27.10 -4.60 14.52
N ARG A 109 27.87 -5.38 15.27
CA ARG A 109 28.30 -5.06 16.64
C ARG A 109 28.81 -3.63 16.83
N LYS A 110 29.72 -3.18 15.96
CA LYS A 110 30.30 -1.83 16.03
C LYS A 110 29.25 -0.74 15.92
N VAL A 111 28.25 -0.92 15.06
CA VAL A 111 27.15 0.05 14.88
C VAL A 111 26.34 0.18 16.18
N VAL A 112 26.05 -0.93 16.86
CA VAL A 112 25.31 -0.93 18.13
C VAL A 112 26.13 -0.27 19.24
N GLU A 113 27.43 -0.60 19.34
CA GLU A 113 28.34 0.00 20.33
C GLU A 113 28.50 1.51 20.13
N ASP A 114 28.67 1.96 18.89
CA ASP A 114 28.78 3.38 18.54
C ASP A 114 27.46 4.14 18.85
N LEU A 115 26.30 3.53 18.60
CA LEU A 115 25.00 4.13 18.96
C LEU A 115 24.83 4.28 20.47
N LEU A 116 25.24 3.28 21.25
CA LEU A 116 25.14 3.34 22.71
C LEU A 116 26.11 4.37 23.31
N SER A 117 27.27 4.59 22.69
CA SER A 117 28.29 5.54 23.16
C SER A 117 28.15 6.95 22.58
N ALA A 118 27.30 7.17 21.58
CA ALA A 118 27.04 8.47 21.00
C ALA A 118 26.50 9.47 22.04
N GLN A 119 27.08 10.68 22.06
CA GLN A 119 26.66 11.76 22.96
C GLN A 119 25.42 12.49 22.45
N GLU A 120 25.31 12.64 21.12
CA GLU A 120 24.20 13.30 20.46
C GLU A 120 23.56 12.32 19.47
N LEU A 121 22.35 11.91 19.80
CA LEU A 121 21.51 11.09 18.94
C LEU A 121 20.30 11.90 18.50
N PRO A 122 19.76 11.63 17.30
CA PRO A 122 18.47 12.17 16.91
C PRO A 122 17.38 11.71 17.88
N GLU A 123 16.21 12.37 17.82
CA GLU A 123 15.06 12.01 18.67
C GLU A 123 14.71 10.53 18.56
N LYS A 124 14.82 9.97 17.35
CA LYS A 124 14.70 8.53 17.08
C LYS A 124 15.66 8.13 15.98
N VAL A 125 16.24 6.95 16.09
CA VAL A 125 17.03 6.30 15.05
C VAL A 125 16.66 4.84 14.93
N LEU A 126 16.47 4.38 13.69
CA LEU A 126 16.22 3.00 13.35
C LEU A 126 17.38 2.48 12.50
N ILE A 127 17.93 1.34 12.92
CA ILE A 127 18.88 0.55 12.15
C ILE A 127 18.21 -0.74 11.72
N TYR A 128 18.27 -1.04 10.43
CA TYR A 128 17.78 -2.28 9.85
C TYR A 128 18.94 -3.04 9.20
N SER A 129 19.06 -4.33 9.49
CA SER A 129 20.03 -5.23 8.86
C SER A 129 19.39 -6.60 8.67
N GLU A 130 19.66 -7.25 7.53
CA GLU A 130 19.16 -8.58 7.21
C GLU A 130 20.10 -9.66 7.75
N GLU A 131 19.62 -10.90 7.88
CA GLU A 131 20.41 -12.05 8.33
C GLU A 131 21.49 -12.41 7.29
N GLY A 132 22.77 -12.30 7.65
CA GLY A 132 23.88 -12.77 6.82
C GLY A 132 25.21 -12.03 7.02
N GLU A 133 26.33 -12.77 7.00
CA GLU A 133 27.67 -12.17 6.98
C GLU A 133 27.90 -11.42 5.66
N GLY A 134 27.96 -10.09 5.73
CA GLY A 134 28.35 -9.22 4.61
C GLY A 134 27.24 -8.32 4.08
N ASP A 135 26.01 -8.48 4.56
CA ASP A 135 24.93 -7.57 4.23
C ASP A 135 25.08 -6.29 5.07
N GLY A 136 25.00 -5.15 4.41
CA GLY A 136 25.13 -3.84 5.04
C GLY A 136 24.03 -3.53 6.06
N TYR A 137 23.94 -2.28 6.46
CA TYR A 137 22.85 -1.79 7.29
C TYR A 137 22.18 -0.56 6.68
N LYS A 138 20.90 -0.40 6.99
CA LYS A 138 20.11 0.78 6.65
C LYS A 138 19.89 1.61 7.91
N ALA A 139 20.06 2.92 7.81
CA ALA A 139 19.85 3.84 8.91
C ALA A 139 18.80 4.91 8.56
N TRP A 140 17.92 5.19 9.52
CA TRP A 140 16.84 6.16 9.35
C TRP A 140 16.42 6.83 10.66
N ALA A 141 16.43 8.16 10.69
CA ALA A 141 16.12 8.98 11.86
C ALA A 141 14.68 9.51 11.85
N PHE A 142 13.75 8.78 11.22
CA PHE A 142 12.33 9.15 11.07
C PHE A 142 12.05 10.44 10.30
N VAL A 143 13.10 11.09 9.80
CA VAL A 143 13.05 12.33 9.03
C VAL A 143 14.06 12.20 7.90
N GLY A 144 13.64 12.54 6.68
CA GLY A 144 14.45 12.36 5.48
C GLY A 144 14.48 10.93 4.93
N PRO A 145 15.30 10.66 3.90
CA PRO A 145 15.40 9.35 3.27
C PRO A 145 16.15 8.32 4.13
N VAL A 146 15.83 7.05 3.93
CA VAL A 146 16.60 5.91 4.46
C VAL A 146 17.94 5.84 3.72
N GLN A 147 19.04 5.73 4.46
CA GLN A 147 20.39 5.57 3.90
C GLN A 147 20.88 4.14 4.08
N SER A 148 21.66 3.63 3.13
CA SER A 148 22.24 2.28 3.16
C SER A 148 23.76 2.37 3.20
N TYR A 149 24.38 1.52 4.01
CA TYR A 149 25.81 1.50 4.29
C TYR A 149 26.33 0.07 4.31
N GLU A 150 27.60 -0.12 3.99
CA GLU A 150 28.29 -1.40 4.12
C GLU A 150 28.47 -1.79 5.60
N ALA A 151 28.59 -3.08 5.91
CA ALA A 151 28.67 -3.57 7.30
C ALA A 151 29.85 -3.01 8.11
N ASN A 152 30.93 -2.60 7.44
CA ASN A 152 32.14 -2.05 8.05
C ASN A 152 32.12 -0.53 8.22
N GLU A 153 31.14 0.15 7.63
CA GLU A 153 31.02 1.60 7.72
C GLU A 153 30.51 2.00 9.12
N PRO A 154 31.11 3.00 9.79
CA PRO A 154 30.66 3.41 11.10
C PRO A 154 29.35 4.20 11.04
N ILE A 155 28.49 4.03 12.05
CA ILE A 155 27.21 4.74 12.13
C ILE A 155 27.38 6.26 12.26
N THR A 156 28.55 6.72 12.72
CA THR A 156 28.89 8.14 12.79
C THR A 156 28.84 8.82 11.43
N THR A 157 29.11 8.10 10.33
CA THR A 157 28.93 8.60 8.95
C THR A 157 27.47 8.99 8.70
N TYR A 158 26.51 8.18 9.17
CA TYR A 158 25.09 8.50 9.07
C TYR A 158 24.70 9.67 9.98
N LEU A 159 25.14 9.65 11.24
CA LEU A 159 24.77 10.67 12.23
C LEU A 159 25.25 12.06 11.80
N THR A 160 26.50 12.17 11.34
CA THR A 160 27.07 13.43 10.83
C THR A 160 26.38 13.90 9.55
N TRP A 161 26.06 12.98 8.64
CA TRP A 161 25.26 13.30 7.45
C TRP A 161 23.87 13.80 7.82
N PHE A 162 23.20 13.16 8.78
CA PHE A 162 21.86 13.52 9.21
C PHE A 162 21.85 14.92 9.83
N GLU A 163 22.76 15.20 10.77
CA GLU A 163 22.89 16.51 11.42
C GLU A 163 23.09 17.63 10.39
N ALA A 164 23.94 17.41 9.38
CA ALA A 164 24.19 18.38 8.31
C ALA A 164 22.97 18.62 7.39
N ASN A 165 22.05 17.64 7.27
CA ASN A 165 20.93 17.70 6.32
C ASN A 165 19.55 17.85 6.97
N GLN A 166 19.43 17.72 8.30
CA GLN A 166 18.16 17.71 9.03
C GLN A 166 17.29 18.93 8.72
N ALA A 167 17.89 20.12 8.65
CA ALA A 167 17.19 21.37 8.32
C ALA A 167 16.56 21.38 6.92
N SER A 168 17.10 20.62 5.97
CA SER A 168 16.55 20.48 4.61
C SER A 168 15.31 19.58 4.60
N PHE A 169 15.20 18.66 5.55
CA PHE A 169 14.11 17.68 5.62
C PHE A 169 12.87 18.23 6.31
N GLU A 170 13.00 19.14 7.28
CA GLU A 170 11.85 19.80 7.91
C GLU A 170 10.99 20.61 6.93
N ASN A 171 11.60 21.19 5.89
CA ASN A 171 10.87 21.87 4.81
C ASN A 171 10.22 20.90 3.80
N THR A 172 10.62 19.63 3.79
CA THR A 172 10.20 18.64 2.79
C THR A 172 9.07 17.74 3.29
N THR A 173 8.90 17.55 4.59
CA THR A 173 7.88 16.66 5.17
C THR A 173 6.44 17.19 5.05
N ILE A 174 6.24 18.51 4.97
CA ILE A 174 4.90 19.09 4.78
C ILE A 174 4.50 19.20 3.30
N VAL A 175 5.46 19.26 2.37
CA VAL A 175 5.21 19.55 0.95
C VAL A 175 5.55 18.40 -0.01
N GLY A 176 6.47 17.49 0.33
CA GLY A 176 7.03 16.51 -0.62
C GLY A 176 6.23 15.20 -0.81
N THR A 177 5.74 14.59 0.27
CA THR A 177 5.13 13.23 0.19
C THR A 177 3.66 13.27 -0.23
N LYS A 178 2.88 14.23 0.29
CA LYS A 178 1.51 14.50 -0.20
C LYS A 178 1.49 14.99 -1.65
N SER A 179 2.53 15.71 -2.08
CA SER A 179 2.67 16.24 -3.44
C SER A 179 2.90 15.15 -4.49
N LYS A 180 3.46 13.98 -4.14
CA LYS A 180 3.64 12.87 -5.10
C LYS A 180 2.50 11.86 -5.08
N LEU A 181 1.85 11.65 -3.92
CA LEU A 181 0.69 10.76 -3.79
C LEU A 181 -0.51 11.24 -4.60
N LEU A 182 -0.83 12.53 -4.55
CA LEU A 182 -1.99 13.07 -5.26
C LEU A 182 -1.87 12.93 -6.80
N PRO A 183 -0.77 13.36 -7.46
CA PRO A 183 -0.56 13.12 -8.88
C PRO A 183 -0.50 11.64 -9.23
N ALA A 184 0.13 10.81 -8.39
CA ALA A 184 0.17 9.37 -8.61
C ALA A 184 -1.26 8.79 -8.65
N VAL A 185 -2.09 9.08 -7.65
CA VAL A 185 -3.49 8.63 -7.58
C VAL A 185 -4.31 9.14 -8.77
N LEU A 186 -4.15 10.41 -9.15
CA LEU A 186 -4.87 11.00 -10.26
C LEU A 186 -4.47 10.37 -11.61
N LEU A 187 -3.17 10.27 -11.89
CA LEU A 187 -2.66 9.75 -13.15
C LEU A 187 -2.92 8.26 -13.29
N THR A 188 -2.63 7.47 -12.24
CA THR A 188 -2.87 6.03 -12.27
C THR A 188 -4.35 5.72 -12.37
N GLY A 189 -5.22 6.42 -11.65
CA GLY A 189 -6.67 6.27 -11.78
C GLY A 189 -7.18 6.65 -13.17
N LEU A 190 -6.65 7.70 -13.78
CA LEU A 190 -7.04 8.11 -15.13
C LEU A 190 -6.56 7.11 -16.19
N ILE A 191 -5.31 6.66 -16.10
CA ILE A 191 -4.75 5.62 -16.98
C ILE A 191 -5.57 4.34 -16.85
N ASP A 192 -5.90 3.96 -15.62
CA ASP A 192 -6.73 2.78 -15.34
C ASP A 192 -8.16 2.92 -15.91
N GLY A 193 -8.72 4.13 -15.89
CA GLY A 193 -10.01 4.43 -16.48
C GLY A 193 -10.05 4.29 -18.01
N ILE A 194 -8.90 4.36 -18.70
CA ILE A 194 -8.76 4.09 -20.15
C ILE A 194 -8.60 2.57 -20.36
N ASN A 195 -9.44 1.79 -19.68
CA ASN A 195 -9.47 0.34 -19.84
C ASN A 195 -10.34 -0.03 -21.05
N PRO A 196 -9.77 -0.68 -22.08
CA PRO A 196 -10.49 -1.02 -23.29
C PRO A 196 -11.67 -1.99 -23.06
N CYS A 197 -11.65 -2.79 -21.99
CA CYS A 197 -12.74 -3.70 -21.63
C CYS A 197 -13.99 -2.94 -21.16
N ALA A 198 -13.79 -2.03 -20.20
CA ALA A 198 -14.87 -1.21 -19.65
C ALA A 198 -15.49 -0.28 -20.72
N MET A 199 -14.66 0.30 -21.58
CA MET A 199 -15.10 1.15 -22.69
C MET A 199 -15.95 0.37 -23.71
N ALA A 200 -15.48 -0.81 -24.15
CA ALA A 200 -16.19 -1.61 -25.15
C ALA A 200 -17.59 -2.04 -24.67
N ILE A 201 -17.73 -2.40 -23.40
CA ILE A 201 -19.00 -2.91 -22.88
C ILE A 201 -19.99 -1.77 -22.63
N LEU A 202 -19.50 -0.61 -22.17
CA LEU A 202 -20.30 0.61 -22.09
C LEU A 202 -20.82 1.01 -23.48
N LEU A 203 -19.96 1.02 -24.50
CA LEU A 203 -20.34 1.39 -25.85
C LEU A 203 -21.32 0.39 -26.48
N PHE A 204 -21.11 -0.91 -26.28
CA PHE A 204 -22.07 -1.95 -26.67
C PHE A 204 -23.43 -1.72 -26.00
N PHE A 205 -23.44 -1.44 -24.69
CA PHE A 205 -24.66 -1.18 -23.94
C PHE A 205 -25.40 0.06 -24.48
N ILE A 206 -24.70 1.17 -24.71
CA ILE A 206 -25.28 2.38 -25.28
C ILE A 206 -25.84 2.11 -26.69
N THR A 207 -25.09 1.40 -27.54
CA THR A 207 -25.50 1.03 -28.90
C THR A 207 -26.77 0.17 -28.88
N PHE A 208 -26.85 -0.79 -27.96
CA PHE A 208 -28.04 -1.61 -27.75
C PHE A 208 -29.25 -0.75 -27.36
N LEU A 209 -29.09 0.18 -26.40
CA LEU A 209 -30.15 1.09 -25.96
C LEU A 209 -30.67 2.01 -27.08
N PHE A 210 -29.79 2.45 -27.98
CA PHE A 210 -30.18 3.20 -29.18
C PHE A 210 -30.93 2.31 -30.19
N THR A 211 -30.52 1.05 -30.36
CA THR A 211 -31.16 0.09 -31.27
C THR A 211 -32.61 -0.18 -30.89
N ILE A 212 -32.91 -0.29 -29.59
CA ILE A 212 -34.28 -0.44 -29.07
C ILE A 212 -35.04 0.90 -28.97
N ARG A 213 -34.55 1.96 -29.63
CA ARG A 213 -35.16 3.29 -29.73
C ARG A 213 -35.55 3.94 -28.38
N LYS A 214 -34.75 3.73 -27.32
CA LYS A 214 -34.99 4.44 -26.05
C LYS A 214 -34.73 5.94 -26.20
N ARG A 215 -35.50 6.75 -25.46
CA ARG A 215 -35.27 8.21 -25.38
C ARG A 215 -33.89 8.49 -24.78
N ARG A 216 -33.21 9.56 -25.23
CA ARG A 216 -31.88 9.95 -24.72
C ARG A 216 -31.82 10.13 -23.21
N ALA A 217 -32.87 10.69 -22.60
CA ALA A 217 -32.97 10.82 -21.14
C ALA A 217 -33.02 9.47 -20.41
N ALA A 218 -33.53 8.42 -21.05
CA ALA A 218 -33.48 7.07 -20.50
C ALA A 218 -32.08 6.46 -20.66
N ILE A 219 -31.43 6.69 -21.80
CA ILE A 219 -30.04 6.25 -22.05
C ILE A 219 -29.08 6.90 -21.04
N ALA A 220 -29.21 8.20 -20.81
CA ALA A 220 -28.39 8.92 -19.83
C ALA A 220 -28.58 8.37 -18.40
N ARG A 221 -29.83 8.16 -17.98
CA ARG A 221 -30.11 7.58 -16.64
C ARG A 221 -29.56 6.17 -16.51
N MET A 222 -29.75 5.31 -17.51
CA MET A 222 -29.24 3.94 -17.46
C MET A 222 -27.71 3.90 -17.53
N GLY A 223 -27.08 4.72 -18.37
CA GLY A 223 -25.62 4.84 -18.41
C GLY A 223 -25.04 5.33 -17.06
N LEU A 224 -25.70 6.30 -16.42
CA LEU A 224 -25.28 6.79 -15.11
C LEU A 224 -25.42 5.71 -14.02
N VAL A 225 -26.52 4.94 -14.02
CA VAL A 225 -26.70 3.81 -13.10
C VAL A 225 -25.62 2.75 -13.32
N TYR A 226 -25.32 2.41 -14.57
CA TYR A 226 -24.24 1.48 -14.92
C TYR A 226 -22.90 1.95 -14.33
N ILE A 227 -22.54 3.21 -14.58
CA ILE A 227 -21.30 3.82 -14.09
C ILE A 227 -21.26 3.84 -12.55
N ALA A 228 -22.38 4.16 -11.90
CA ALA A 228 -22.47 4.16 -10.44
C ALA A 228 -22.29 2.75 -9.85
N CYS A 229 -22.85 1.72 -10.49
CA CYS A 229 -22.63 0.34 -10.08
C CYS A 229 -21.15 -0.07 -10.22
N VAL A 230 -20.51 0.30 -11.34
CA VAL A 230 -19.06 0.08 -11.53
C VAL A 230 -18.27 0.78 -10.42
N TYR A 231 -18.59 2.05 -10.09
CA TYR A 231 -17.94 2.80 -9.01
C TYR A 231 -18.05 2.08 -7.68
N ILE A 232 -19.27 1.70 -7.29
CA ILE A 232 -19.55 1.11 -5.99
C ILE A 232 -18.82 -0.23 -5.87
N VAL A 233 -18.90 -1.08 -6.89
CA VAL A 233 -18.25 -2.40 -6.84
C VAL A 233 -16.73 -2.25 -6.81
N TYR A 234 -16.16 -1.42 -7.68
CA TYR A 234 -14.71 -1.23 -7.72
C TYR A 234 -14.20 -0.62 -6.41
N PHE A 235 -14.90 0.38 -5.87
CA PHE A 235 -14.60 0.98 -4.57
C PHE A 235 -14.70 -0.03 -3.41
N LEU A 236 -15.74 -0.88 -3.38
CA LEU A 236 -15.89 -1.91 -2.35
C LEU A 236 -14.80 -2.98 -2.42
N VAL A 237 -14.40 -3.37 -3.63
CA VAL A 237 -13.26 -4.28 -3.84
C VAL A 237 -11.98 -3.64 -3.28
N GLY A 238 -11.69 -2.37 -3.64
CA GLY A 238 -10.53 -1.65 -3.10
C GLY A 238 -10.56 -1.48 -1.59
N LEU A 239 -11.74 -1.19 -1.02
CA LEU A 239 -11.89 -1.06 0.44
C LEU A 239 -11.67 -2.40 1.14
N GLY A 240 -12.15 -3.49 0.55
CA GLY A 240 -11.91 -4.86 1.02
C GLY A 240 -10.42 -5.20 1.02
N LEU A 241 -9.72 -4.90 -0.08
CA LEU A 241 -8.27 -5.09 -0.20
C LEU A 241 -7.48 -4.21 0.79
N LEU A 242 -7.85 -2.95 0.96
CA LEU A 242 -7.20 -2.02 1.89
C LEU A 242 -7.35 -2.47 3.36
N ARG A 243 -8.47 -3.12 3.70
CA ARG A 243 -8.70 -3.69 5.04
C ARG A 243 -8.02 -5.04 5.23
N ALA A 244 -7.82 -5.80 4.16
CA ALA A 244 -7.22 -7.12 4.18
C ALA A 244 -5.76 -7.07 3.72
N THR A 245 -4.95 -6.23 4.37
CA THR A 245 -3.53 -6.05 4.02
C THR A 245 -2.72 -7.35 4.09
N SER A 246 -3.14 -8.31 4.93
CA SER A 246 -2.55 -9.66 4.99
C SER A 246 -2.82 -10.52 3.74
N LEU A 247 -3.89 -10.25 2.97
CA LEU A 247 -4.18 -10.95 1.72
C LEU A 247 -3.32 -10.46 0.56
N VAL A 248 -2.90 -9.18 0.60
CA VAL A 248 -2.06 -8.55 -0.44
C VAL A 248 -0.59 -8.98 -0.32
N GLN A 249 -0.14 -9.43 0.86
CA GLN A 249 1.24 -9.92 1.06
C GLN A 249 1.54 -11.25 0.36
N GLY A 250 0.52 -12.01 -0.06
CA GLY A 250 0.73 -13.22 -0.81
C GLY A 250 0.67 -12.96 -2.31
N HIS A 251 1.68 -13.44 -3.05
CA HIS A 251 1.74 -13.39 -4.52
C HIS A 251 0.51 -14.02 -5.22
N TRP A 252 -0.30 -14.81 -4.50
CA TRP A 252 -1.49 -15.49 -5.00
C TRP A 252 -2.53 -14.55 -5.62
N LEU A 253 -2.70 -13.32 -5.11
CA LEU A 253 -3.69 -12.39 -5.65
C LEU A 253 -3.27 -11.87 -7.03
N GLY A 254 -1.96 -11.59 -7.19
CA GLY A 254 -1.35 -11.25 -8.48
C GLY A 254 -1.38 -12.42 -9.46
N GLN A 255 -1.10 -13.64 -9.00
CA GLN A 255 -1.19 -14.87 -9.80
C GLN A 255 -2.62 -15.15 -10.28
N LEU A 256 -3.62 -14.96 -9.42
CA LEU A 256 -5.03 -15.11 -9.76
C LEU A 256 -5.47 -14.04 -10.78
N GLY A 257 -5.05 -12.79 -10.58
CA GLY A 257 -5.30 -11.69 -11.52
C GLY A 257 -4.67 -11.96 -12.89
N ALA A 258 -3.41 -12.40 -12.92
CA ALA A 258 -2.71 -12.76 -14.15
C ALA A 258 -3.37 -13.95 -14.86
N ALA A 259 -3.76 -15.00 -14.13
CA ALA A 259 -4.47 -16.15 -14.68
C ALA A 259 -5.82 -15.76 -15.31
N LEU A 260 -6.60 -14.92 -14.63
CA LEU A 260 -7.87 -14.39 -15.17
C LEU A 260 -7.62 -13.51 -16.40
N LEU A 261 -6.61 -12.63 -16.36
CA LEU A 261 -6.28 -11.74 -17.47
C LEU A 261 -5.82 -12.53 -18.70
N ILE A 262 -5.05 -13.61 -18.52
CA ILE A 262 -4.70 -14.56 -19.60
C ILE A 262 -5.95 -15.26 -20.13
N LEU A 263 -6.84 -15.75 -19.25
CA LEU A 263 -8.09 -16.40 -19.66
C LEU A 263 -8.97 -15.47 -20.52
N PHE A 264 -9.14 -14.22 -20.10
CA PHE A 264 -9.89 -13.21 -20.85
C PHE A 264 -9.17 -12.78 -22.15
N GLY A 265 -7.85 -12.64 -22.12
CA GLY A 265 -7.04 -12.33 -23.30
C GLY A 265 -7.13 -13.42 -24.36
N VAL A 266 -6.99 -14.68 -23.95
CA VAL A 266 -7.06 -15.87 -24.82
C VAL A 266 -8.47 -16.04 -25.40
N THR A 267 -9.53 -15.86 -24.60
CA THR A 267 -10.91 -15.93 -25.11
C THR A 267 -11.22 -14.83 -26.12
N ASN A 268 -10.75 -13.59 -25.89
CA ASN A 268 -10.86 -12.51 -26.87
C ASN A 268 -10.05 -12.77 -28.15
N LEU A 269 -8.83 -13.32 -28.04
CA LEU A 269 -7.98 -13.66 -29.17
C LEU A 269 -8.56 -14.80 -30.01
N LEU A 270 -9.03 -15.87 -29.37
CA LEU A 270 -9.72 -16.99 -30.02
C LEU A 270 -10.97 -16.52 -30.76
N GLY A 271 -11.76 -15.62 -30.15
CA GLY A 271 -12.93 -15.03 -30.79
C GLY A 271 -12.60 -14.17 -32.01
N ALA A 272 -11.42 -13.55 -32.06
CA ALA A 272 -10.96 -12.74 -33.18
C ALA A 272 -10.37 -13.57 -34.33
N VAL A 273 -9.60 -14.62 -34.02
CA VAL A 273 -8.91 -15.49 -34.99
C VAL A 273 -9.85 -16.55 -35.58
N PHE A 274 -10.78 -17.07 -34.78
CA PHE A 274 -11.73 -18.09 -35.19
C PHE A 274 -13.19 -17.64 -35.01
N PRO A 275 -13.77 -16.89 -35.96
CA PRO A 275 -15.18 -16.52 -35.91
C PRO A 275 -16.17 -17.72 -35.99
N LYS A 276 -15.67 -18.94 -36.25
CA LYS A 276 -16.43 -20.21 -36.40
C LYS A 276 -16.07 -21.31 -35.38
N PHE A 277 -15.30 -21.06 -34.31
CA PHE A 277 -15.02 -22.11 -33.30
C PHE A 277 -16.21 -22.30 -32.33
N PRO A 278 -16.58 -23.55 -31.96
CA PRO A 278 -17.82 -23.87 -31.24
C PRO A 278 -17.76 -23.67 -29.71
N ILE A 279 -16.80 -22.88 -29.21
CA ILE A 279 -16.72 -22.50 -27.79
C ILE A 279 -17.21 -21.04 -27.68
N ARG A 280 -18.45 -20.79 -28.09
CA ARG A 280 -19.16 -19.64 -27.55
C ARG A 280 -19.64 -20.07 -26.17
N LEU A 281 -19.44 -19.22 -25.15
CA LEU A 281 -20.34 -19.18 -23.99
C LEU A 281 -21.72 -18.78 -24.53
N GLU A 282 -22.34 -19.70 -25.26
CA GLU A 282 -23.68 -19.54 -25.75
C GLU A 282 -24.57 -19.82 -24.56
N VAL A 283 -25.27 -18.78 -24.12
CA VAL A 283 -26.21 -18.86 -23.00
C VAL A 283 -27.11 -20.08 -23.24
N PRO A 284 -27.23 -21.01 -22.26
CA PRO A 284 -28.01 -22.23 -22.41
C PRO A 284 -29.39 -21.92 -22.99
N GLU A 285 -29.86 -22.74 -23.94
CA GLU A 285 -31.14 -22.49 -24.64
C GLU A 285 -32.33 -22.33 -23.69
N ILE A 286 -32.26 -22.97 -22.51
CA ILE A 286 -33.24 -22.91 -21.43
C ILE A 286 -33.45 -21.49 -20.85
N GLY A 287 -32.51 -20.56 -21.08
CA GLY A 287 -32.59 -19.17 -20.61
C GLY A 287 -32.73 -18.11 -21.71
N LYS A 288 -32.68 -18.49 -23.00
CA LYS A 288 -32.59 -17.53 -24.11
C LYS A 288 -33.81 -16.60 -24.21
N GLU A 289 -35.03 -17.07 -23.91
CA GLU A 289 -36.24 -16.23 -23.94
C GLU A 289 -36.40 -15.34 -22.70
N GLY A 290 -36.07 -15.86 -21.51
CA GLY A 290 -36.05 -15.07 -20.27
C GLY A 290 -35.00 -13.97 -20.32
N LEU A 291 -33.79 -14.31 -20.79
CA LEU A 291 -32.71 -13.36 -21.03
C LEU A 291 -33.05 -12.41 -22.18
N LYS A 292 -33.65 -12.87 -23.29
CA LYS A 292 -34.14 -11.98 -24.35
C LYS A 292 -35.16 -10.99 -23.82
N ASN A 293 -36.16 -11.41 -23.06
CA ASN A 293 -37.19 -10.53 -22.52
C ASN A 293 -36.62 -9.54 -21.49
N TRP A 294 -35.67 -9.97 -20.66
CA TRP A 294 -35.00 -9.11 -19.69
C TRP A 294 -34.06 -8.10 -20.36
N MET A 295 -33.33 -8.54 -21.40
CA MET A 295 -32.46 -7.71 -22.23
C MET A 295 -33.27 -6.75 -23.13
N TYR A 296 -34.39 -7.19 -23.73
CA TYR A 296 -35.30 -6.34 -24.52
C TYR A 296 -35.98 -5.27 -23.69
N ARG A 297 -36.28 -5.55 -22.41
CA ARG A 297 -36.88 -4.55 -21.53
C ARG A 297 -35.90 -3.46 -21.13
N ALA A 298 -34.58 -3.72 -21.22
CA ALA A 298 -33.52 -2.80 -20.81
C ALA A 298 -33.88 -2.12 -19.47
N THR A 299 -34.25 -2.96 -18.51
CA THR A 299 -34.77 -2.53 -17.21
C THR A 299 -33.62 -2.16 -16.28
N LEU A 300 -33.87 -1.25 -15.33
CA LEU A 300 -32.91 -0.83 -14.32
C LEU A 300 -32.12 -2.00 -13.68
N PRO A 301 -32.76 -3.12 -13.27
CA PRO A 301 -32.04 -4.29 -12.76
C PRO A 301 -31.01 -4.88 -13.73
N ALA A 302 -31.26 -4.82 -15.04
CA ALA A 302 -30.31 -5.32 -16.04
C ALA A 302 -29.05 -4.46 -16.11
N THR A 303 -29.23 -3.15 -16.05
CA THR A 303 -28.14 -2.19 -15.97
C THR A 303 -27.30 -2.40 -14.71
N ILE A 304 -27.95 -2.70 -13.57
CA ILE A 304 -27.26 -2.94 -12.29
C ILE A 304 -26.40 -4.20 -12.39
N VAL A 305 -27.00 -5.33 -12.78
CA VAL A 305 -26.26 -6.60 -12.91
C VAL A 305 -25.10 -6.46 -13.89
N LEU A 306 -25.34 -5.81 -15.05
CA LEU A 306 -24.29 -5.56 -16.03
C LEU A 306 -23.18 -4.70 -15.42
N GLY A 307 -23.50 -3.59 -14.75
CA GLY A 307 -22.51 -2.73 -14.09
C GLY A 307 -21.75 -3.44 -12.98
N THR A 308 -22.40 -4.31 -12.21
CA THR A 308 -21.77 -5.09 -11.14
C THR A 308 -20.77 -6.12 -11.69
N LEU A 309 -21.19 -6.89 -12.69
CA LEU A 309 -20.31 -7.86 -13.35
C LEU A 309 -19.09 -7.15 -13.98
N MET A 310 -19.32 -5.98 -14.56
CA MET A 310 -18.27 -5.16 -15.15
C MET A 310 -17.30 -4.60 -14.12
N GLY A 311 -17.78 -4.16 -12.95
CA GLY A 311 -16.91 -3.75 -11.85
C GLY A 311 -16.00 -4.89 -11.37
N LEU A 312 -16.53 -6.12 -11.34
CA LEU A 312 -15.75 -7.31 -10.95
C LEU A 312 -14.73 -7.72 -12.03
N GLU A 313 -15.10 -7.67 -13.30
CA GLU A 313 -14.20 -8.01 -14.43
C GLU A 313 -13.14 -6.93 -14.68
N SER A 314 -13.42 -5.69 -14.29
CA SER A 314 -12.43 -4.61 -14.37
C SER A 314 -11.23 -4.93 -13.48
N PHE A 315 -11.42 -5.58 -12.32
CA PHE A 315 -10.33 -5.91 -11.41
C PHE A 315 -9.24 -6.79 -12.04
N PRO A 316 -9.51 -7.89 -12.76
CA PRO A 316 -8.47 -8.61 -13.50
C PRO A 316 -7.73 -7.75 -14.51
N CYS A 317 -8.46 -6.92 -15.27
CA CYS A 317 -7.91 -6.10 -16.37
C CYS A 317 -7.04 -4.93 -15.88
N SER A 318 -7.36 -4.42 -14.69
CA SER A 318 -6.83 -3.21 -14.07
C SER A 318 -6.11 -3.47 -12.74
N GLY A 319 -6.02 -4.73 -12.33
CA GLY A 319 -5.67 -5.14 -10.98
C GLY A 319 -4.23 -4.80 -10.60
N GLY A 320 -3.30 -4.81 -11.56
CA GLY A 320 -1.90 -4.45 -11.31
C GLY A 320 -1.75 -3.01 -10.81
N PRO A 321 -2.11 -2.00 -11.63
CA PRO A 321 -2.12 -0.60 -11.20
C PRO A 321 -2.97 -0.36 -9.94
N TYR A 322 -4.10 -1.05 -9.81
CA TYR A 322 -5.00 -0.91 -8.67
C TYR A 322 -4.38 -1.39 -7.36
N VAL A 323 -3.82 -2.61 -7.35
CA VAL A 323 -3.16 -3.21 -6.17
C VAL A 323 -1.91 -2.43 -5.80
N ALA A 324 -1.12 -1.95 -6.79
CA ALA A 324 0.06 -1.13 -6.54
C ALA A 324 -0.28 0.17 -5.77
N ILE A 325 -1.35 0.86 -6.16
CA ILE A 325 -1.82 2.06 -5.46
C ILE A 325 -2.40 1.72 -4.10
N LEU A 326 -3.15 0.62 -3.96
CA LEU A 326 -3.66 0.20 -2.65
C LEU A 326 -2.52 -0.14 -1.68
N GLY A 327 -1.44 -0.77 -2.15
CA GLY A 327 -0.23 -1.02 -1.36
C GLY A 327 0.43 0.28 -0.90
N LEU A 328 0.58 1.24 -1.80
CA LEU A 328 1.14 2.56 -1.49
C LEU A 328 0.27 3.36 -0.49
N LEU A 329 -1.05 3.31 -0.65
CA LEU A 329 -1.99 3.94 0.28
C LEU A 329 -1.94 3.26 1.65
N GLY A 330 -1.84 1.93 1.67
CA GLY A 330 -1.72 1.14 2.91
C GLY A 330 -0.44 1.42 3.69
N SER A 331 0.67 1.71 3.01
CA SER A 331 1.96 1.99 3.65
C SER A 331 2.16 3.46 4.05
N GLN A 332 1.58 4.41 3.32
CA GLN A 332 1.85 5.84 3.52
C GLN A 332 0.70 6.67 4.08
N THR A 333 -0.50 6.10 4.25
CA THR A 333 -1.67 6.88 4.68
C THR A 333 -2.42 6.25 5.84
N SER A 334 -2.99 7.09 6.71
CA SER A 334 -3.93 6.65 7.74
C SER A 334 -5.26 6.21 7.12
N PHE A 335 -6.02 5.33 7.79
CA PHE A 335 -7.24 4.71 7.23
C PHE A 335 -8.21 5.72 6.58
N TRP A 336 -8.46 6.86 7.25
CA TRP A 336 -9.35 7.91 6.74
C TRP A 336 -8.78 8.65 5.53
N GLN A 337 -7.46 8.83 5.47
CA GLN A 337 -6.78 9.43 4.31
C GLN A 337 -6.77 8.45 3.13
N GLY A 338 -6.44 7.19 3.37
CA GLY A 338 -6.49 6.13 2.36
C GLY A 338 -7.88 5.94 1.78
N PHE A 339 -8.93 6.01 2.61
CA PHE A 339 -10.32 6.01 2.14
C PHE A 339 -10.62 7.18 1.18
N GLY A 340 -10.15 8.39 1.52
CA GLY A 340 -10.31 9.57 0.67
C GLY A 340 -9.57 9.46 -0.67
N TYR A 341 -8.31 9.01 -0.64
CA TYR A 341 -7.52 8.78 -1.86
C TYR A 341 -8.09 7.65 -2.71
N LEU A 342 -8.63 6.59 -2.10
CA LEU A 342 -9.31 5.51 -2.81
C LEU A 342 -10.57 6.03 -3.52
N ALA A 343 -11.37 6.86 -2.86
CA ALA A 343 -12.54 7.46 -3.49
C ALA A 343 -12.13 8.35 -4.68
N LEU A 344 -11.07 9.14 -4.52
CA LEU A 344 -10.53 9.99 -5.58
C LEU A 344 -9.99 9.17 -6.78
N TYR A 345 -9.28 8.08 -6.50
CA TYR A 345 -8.81 7.14 -7.52
C TYR A 345 -9.98 6.59 -8.35
N ASN A 346 -11.03 6.07 -7.67
CA ASN A 346 -12.20 5.50 -8.33
C ASN A 346 -12.98 6.56 -9.13
N LEU A 347 -12.98 7.82 -8.68
CA LEU A 347 -13.58 8.92 -9.41
C LEU A 347 -12.84 9.19 -10.73
N MET A 348 -11.50 9.16 -10.71
CA MET A 348 -10.67 9.33 -11.90
C MET A 348 -10.81 8.14 -12.86
N PHE A 349 -10.90 6.91 -12.34
CA PHE A 349 -11.18 5.70 -13.11
C PHE A 349 -12.48 5.79 -13.92
N ILE A 350 -13.52 6.41 -13.36
CA ILE A 350 -14.82 6.53 -14.02
C ILE A 350 -14.97 7.75 -14.91
N MET A 351 -14.11 8.75 -14.76
CA MET A 351 -14.18 9.96 -15.57
C MET A 351 -14.18 9.66 -17.09
N PRO A 352 -13.32 8.78 -17.64
CA PRO A 352 -13.39 8.39 -19.05
C PRO A 352 -14.74 7.79 -19.47
N LEU A 353 -15.34 6.94 -18.63
CA LEU A 353 -16.66 6.33 -18.90
C LEU A 353 -17.77 7.38 -18.94
N VAL A 354 -17.73 8.37 -18.04
CA VAL A 354 -18.68 9.49 -18.04
C VAL A 354 -18.53 10.34 -19.30
N ILE A 355 -17.29 10.62 -19.71
CA ILE A 355 -17.00 11.36 -20.95
C ILE A 355 -17.59 10.61 -22.15
N ILE A 356 -17.36 9.30 -22.26
CA ILE A 356 -17.90 8.46 -23.34
C ILE A 356 -19.42 8.51 -23.37
N LEU A 357 -20.09 8.41 -22.21
CA LEU A 357 -21.54 8.51 -22.13
C LEU A 357 -22.05 9.86 -22.63
N ILE A 358 -21.41 10.97 -22.22
CA ILE A 358 -21.79 12.33 -22.66
C ILE A 358 -21.61 12.46 -24.19
N LEU A 359 -20.48 12.01 -24.73
CA LEU A 359 -20.21 12.05 -26.17
C LEU A 359 -21.22 11.20 -26.95
N ALA A 360 -21.59 10.03 -26.42
CA ALA A 360 -22.54 9.14 -27.08
C ALA A 360 -23.99 9.66 -27.07
N LEU A 361 -24.34 10.58 -26.16
CA LEU A 361 -25.66 11.23 -26.14
C LEU A 361 -25.83 12.24 -27.29
N ASN A 362 -24.74 12.73 -27.88
CA ASN A 362 -24.79 13.58 -29.07
C ASN A 362 -25.07 12.71 -30.32
N PRO A 363 -26.10 13.03 -31.14
CA PRO A 363 -26.48 12.20 -32.28
C PRO A 363 -25.40 12.01 -33.34
N VAL A 364 -24.58 13.04 -33.59
CA VAL A 364 -23.53 12.98 -34.62
C VAL A 364 -22.36 12.13 -34.13
N MET A 365 -21.94 12.36 -32.87
CA MET A 365 -20.84 11.61 -32.27
C MET A 365 -21.24 10.19 -31.94
N GLY A 366 -22.42 9.96 -31.38
CA GLY A 366 -22.97 8.63 -31.12
C GLY A 366 -23.08 7.78 -32.38
N ALA A 367 -23.51 8.35 -33.51
CA ALA A 367 -23.53 7.63 -34.78
C ALA A 367 -22.12 7.28 -35.29
N LYS A 368 -21.16 8.21 -35.16
CA LYS A 368 -19.74 7.96 -35.50
C LYS A 368 -19.11 6.89 -34.62
N ILE A 369 -19.34 6.95 -33.31
CA ILE A 369 -18.84 5.99 -32.32
C ILE A 369 -19.42 4.61 -32.61
N GLN A 370 -20.73 4.50 -32.88
CA GLN A 370 -21.38 3.24 -33.25
C GLN A 370 -20.89 2.67 -34.59
N ALA A 371 -20.56 3.54 -35.56
CA ALA A 371 -20.00 3.12 -36.84
C ALA A 371 -18.55 2.64 -36.68
N TRP A 372 -17.75 3.36 -35.89
CA TRP A 372 -16.38 2.99 -35.56
C TRP A 372 -16.32 1.66 -34.80
N GLU A 373 -17.18 1.48 -33.79
CA GLU A 373 -17.27 0.22 -33.05
C GLU A 373 -17.59 -0.95 -33.98
N ARG A 374 -18.63 -0.82 -34.83
CA ARG A 374 -19.02 -1.89 -35.75
C ARG A 374 -17.95 -2.20 -36.81
N ALA A 375 -17.24 -1.19 -37.31
CA ALA A 375 -16.20 -1.37 -38.31
C ALA A 375 -14.89 -1.95 -37.72
N SER A 376 -14.58 -1.64 -36.47
CA SER A 376 -13.31 -1.95 -35.83
C SER A 376 -13.39 -3.11 -34.84
N SER A 377 -14.59 -3.56 -34.44
CA SER A 377 -14.81 -4.53 -33.35
C SER A 377 -13.95 -5.79 -33.46
N HIS A 378 -13.81 -6.39 -34.65
CA HIS A 378 -13.05 -7.63 -34.80
C HIS A 378 -11.53 -7.42 -34.69
N LYS A 379 -11.00 -6.33 -35.27
CA LYS A 379 -9.57 -6.01 -35.22
C LYS A 379 -9.16 -5.46 -33.86
N VAL A 380 -9.96 -4.59 -33.26
CA VAL A 380 -9.73 -4.04 -31.93
C VAL A 380 -9.84 -5.14 -30.89
N ARG A 381 -10.86 -6.00 -30.91
CA ARG A 381 -10.95 -7.13 -29.95
C ARG A 381 -9.76 -8.08 -30.06
N GLY A 382 -9.29 -8.37 -31.28
CA GLY A 382 -8.11 -9.21 -31.49
C GLY A 382 -6.81 -8.57 -30.98
N ILE A 383 -6.58 -7.30 -31.29
CA ILE A 383 -5.39 -6.55 -30.84
C ILE A 383 -5.41 -6.40 -29.32
N THR A 384 -6.54 -5.95 -28.75
CA THR A 384 -6.69 -5.79 -27.30
C THR A 384 -6.56 -7.13 -26.58
N GLY A 385 -7.21 -8.19 -27.09
CA GLY A 385 -7.08 -9.54 -26.52
C GLY A 385 -5.65 -10.08 -26.56
N GLY A 386 -4.92 -9.83 -27.65
CA GLY A 386 -3.51 -10.19 -27.77
C GLY A 386 -2.61 -9.40 -26.81
N VAL A 387 -2.83 -8.09 -26.69
CA VAL A 387 -2.11 -7.23 -25.73
C VAL A 387 -2.38 -7.66 -24.29
N MET A 388 -3.64 -7.96 -23.94
CA MET A 388 -3.99 -8.50 -22.63
C MET A 388 -3.29 -9.84 -22.39
N ALA A 389 -3.39 -10.80 -23.30
CA ALA A 389 -2.73 -12.10 -23.12
C ALA A 389 -1.21 -11.98 -22.93
N LEU A 390 -0.56 -11.07 -23.67
CA LEU A 390 0.88 -10.84 -23.59
C LEU A 390 1.27 -10.17 -22.25
N ILE A 391 0.54 -9.15 -21.81
CA ILE A 391 0.75 -8.51 -20.51
C ILE A 391 0.51 -9.52 -19.38
N GLY A 392 -0.54 -10.34 -19.47
CA GLY A 392 -0.83 -11.39 -18.50
C GLY A 392 0.27 -12.43 -18.41
N LEU A 393 0.80 -12.88 -19.55
CA LEU A 393 1.93 -13.80 -19.61
C LEU A 393 3.20 -13.19 -19.00
N ALA A 394 3.51 -11.93 -19.33
CA ALA A 394 4.67 -11.22 -18.78
C ALA A 394 4.56 -11.07 -17.25
N LEU A 395 3.38 -10.71 -16.73
CA LEU A 395 3.12 -10.66 -15.29
C LEU A 395 3.25 -12.03 -14.63
N LEU A 396 2.75 -13.08 -15.27
CA LEU A 396 2.82 -14.44 -14.73
C LEU A 396 4.26 -14.98 -14.70
N ILE A 397 5.08 -14.65 -15.69
CA ILE A 397 6.53 -14.96 -15.72
C ILE A 397 7.31 -14.15 -14.68
N TRP A 398 6.89 -12.92 -14.40
CA TRP A 398 7.55 -12.07 -13.40
C TRP A 398 7.21 -12.45 -11.95
N VAL A 399 6.03 -13.06 -11.74
CA VAL A 399 5.52 -13.48 -10.42
C VAL A 399 5.82 -14.96 -10.09
N LEU A 400 6.13 -15.80 -11.09
CA LEU A 400 6.67 -17.16 -10.92
C LEU A 400 8.19 -17.13 -10.78
#